data_AF-A0A6V7GY29-F1
#
_entry.id   AF-A0A6V7GY29-F1
#
_cell.length_a   1.000
_cell.length_b   1.000
_cell.length_c   1.000
_cell.angle_alpha   90.00
_cell.angle_beta   90.00
_cell.angle_gamma   90.00
#
_symmetry.space_group_name_H-M   'P 1'
#
loop_
_entity.id
_entity.type
_entity.pdbx_description
1 polymer ?
#
loop_
_entity_poly.entity_id
_entity_poly.type
_entity_poly.pdbx_seq_one_letter_code
_entity_poly.pdbx_strand_id
1 'polypeptide(L)'
;ITTVHKHPDVTYICEYIKDKFYFATLRNGRKDVKSTSNIHFFTTDDELIYNNFYNDFGPLNLACLYKYCCKINKKLESPGNEHRQIVHYTLQRDHKRANAAYLIASYAVLYLNKSPKESYNILFMGGEIPIKSFRDASMGSAIYSIHLLDCLNALKKAASFGFFDFGDFDVFEYEKYEDMRNGGLNWMVPQKFLAFVGPSTEPGTPYHPPECYIDYFLKNQVTAVVRLNKKVYDASRFVEVGITHYDMFMPDGTVPPRRILNEFLQLSENTSGPIAVHCKAGLGRTGSLIAAYLIKHYKMTAREAIAWIRICRPGSVIGHQQAWLENIEKNLLNAGQQYNKKNKEEIFTCFVIVCLFRRLKYYGDGDVILHHKRGIYSIVDKQERKLHYTSNEGCTGKLRNFRGSNDSERAPQKYRVTDPYIMTQGDRLNEIKMNRFKSSGNSESRQKNCISYGLDAVKNARRRK
;
A
#
# COMPACT_ATOMS: atom_id res chain seq x y z
N ILE A 1 28.73 21.01 22.82
CA ILE A 1 28.69 20.35 21.50
C ILE A 1 27.90 21.26 20.57
N THR A 2 28.57 21.90 19.60
CA THR A 2 27.94 22.88 18.69
C THR A 2 27.53 22.27 17.35
N THR A 3 28.14 21.16 16.94
CA THR A 3 27.84 20.47 15.68
C THR A 3 27.65 18.97 15.91
N VAL A 4 26.80 18.34 15.10
CA VAL A 4 26.50 16.90 15.15
C VAL A 4 27.76 16.04 14.96
N HIS A 5 28.70 16.47 14.10
CA HIS A 5 29.96 15.76 13.85
C HIS A 5 30.85 15.62 15.09
N LYS A 6 30.70 16.50 16.08
CA LYS A 6 31.43 16.46 17.36
C LYS A 6 30.63 15.80 18.49
N HIS A 7 29.45 15.27 18.21
CA HIS A 7 28.58 14.71 19.24
C HIS A 7 29.01 13.27 19.58
N PRO A 8 29.34 12.94 20.85
CA PRO A 8 29.94 11.67 21.22
C PRO A 8 28.99 10.48 21.07
N ASP A 9 27.68 10.70 21.19
CA ASP A 9 26.69 9.60 21.21
C ASP A 9 26.23 9.12 19.83
N VAL A 10 26.64 9.80 18.75
CA VAL A 10 26.26 9.46 17.38
C VAL A 10 27.49 9.16 16.52
N THR A 11 27.26 8.41 15.45
CA THR A 11 28.25 7.96 14.47
C THR A 11 27.57 7.81 13.11
N TYR A 12 28.35 7.62 12.05
CA TYR A 12 27.87 7.44 10.67
C TYR A 12 26.93 8.57 10.23
N ILE A 13 27.41 9.80 10.42
CA ILE A 13 26.63 11.02 10.22
C ILE A 13 26.66 11.37 8.75
N CYS A 14 25.48 11.50 8.14
CA CYS A 14 25.29 11.80 6.73
C CYS A 14 24.50 13.10 6.59
N GLU A 15 24.97 14.01 5.75
CA GLU A 15 24.35 15.32 5.53
C GLU A 15 23.44 15.30 4.29
N TYR A 16 22.16 15.60 4.49
CA TYR A 16 21.14 15.64 3.42
C TYR A 16 20.82 17.08 2.98
N ILE A 17 20.82 18.02 3.93
CA ILE A 17 20.76 19.45 3.65
C ILE A 17 21.92 20.08 4.41
N LYS A 18 22.77 20.80 3.65
CA LYS A 18 23.97 21.44 4.17
C LYS A 18 23.67 22.24 5.43
N ASP A 19 24.45 22.00 6.48
CA ASP A 19 24.39 22.67 7.78
C ASP A 19 23.02 22.58 8.50
N LYS A 20 22.09 21.74 8.01
CA LYS A 20 20.69 21.79 8.43
C LYS A 20 20.05 20.45 8.75
N PHE A 21 20.18 19.45 7.88
CA PHE A 21 19.46 18.18 8.04
C PHE A 21 20.37 16.98 7.85
N TYR A 22 20.41 16.12 8.87
CA TYR A 22 21.34 15.01 8.96
C TYR A 22 20.63 13.69 9.30
N PHE A 23 21.23 12.60 8.85
CA PHE A 23 20.99 11.25 9.34
C PHE A 23 22.15 10.81 10.23
N ALA A 24 21.88 10.11 11.31
CA ALA A 24 22.92 9.56 12.16
C ALA A 24 22.51 8.20 12.75
N THR A 25 23.50 7.43 13.17
CA THR A 25 23.27 6.20 13.93
C THR A 25 23.78 6.39 15.35
N LEU A 26 23.02 5.93 16.35
CA LEU A 26 23.49 5.95 17.73
C LEU A 26 24.70 5.03 17.93
N ARG A 27 25.61 5.40 18.82
CA ARG A 27 26.71 4.51 19.24
C ARG A 27 26.18 3.32 20.04
N ASN A 28 26.93 2.22 20.00
CA ASN A 28 26.59 1.01 20.75
C ASN A 28 26.41 1.28 22.25
N GLY A 29 25.41 0.63 22.84
CA GLY A 29 25.04 0.81 24.24
C GLY A 29 24.14 2.01 24.53
N ARG A 30 23.94 2.93 23.57
CA ARG A 30 23.01 4.06 23.74
C ARG A 30 21.61 3.70 23.29
N LYS A 31 20.62 4.07 24.12
CA LYS A 31 19.19 3.94 23.82
C LYS A 31 18.59 5.23 23.27
N ASP A 32 19.18 6.37 23.63
CA ASP A 32 18.69 7.69 23.25
C ASP A 32 19.82 8.74 23.27
N VAL A 33 19.54 9.90 22.67
CA VAL A 33 20.39 11.09 22.60
C VAL A 33 19.59 12.35 22.88
N LYS A 34 20.11 13.21 23.76
CA LYS A 34 19.43 14.45 24.14
C LYS A 34 19.74 15.57 23.15
N SER A 35 18.72 16.36 22.84
CA SER A 35 18.88 17.61 22.08
C SER A 35 19.66 18.65 22.86
N THR A 36 20.33 19.56 22.15
CA THR A 36 21.07 20.69 22.71
C THR A 36 20.48 22.01 22.19
N SER A 37 21.07 23.14 22.57
CA SER A 37 20.66 24.45 22.02
C SER A 37 20.86 24.55 20.50
N ASN A 38 21.84 23.83 19.95
CA ASN A 38 22.23 23.90 18.53
C ASN A 38 21.77 22.68 17.71
N ILE A 39 21.36 21.59 18.37
CA ILE A 39 21.06 20.32 17.69
C ILE A 39 19.71 19.78 18.19
N HIS A 40 18.77 19.61 17.27
CA HIS A 40 17.50 18.95 17.50
C HIS A 40 17.59 17.49 17.04
N PHE A 41 17.66 16.55 17.98
CA PHE A 41 17.59 15.12 17.69
C PHE A 41 16.14 14.63 17.67
N PHE A 42 15.84 13.69 16.77
CA PHE A 42 14.62 12.91 16.81
C PHE A 42 14.81 11.55 16.15
N THR A 43 13.97 10.59 16.52
CA THR A 43 13.88 9.28 15.89
C THR A 43 12.44 8.98 15.49
N THR A 44 12.27 7.96 14.65
CA THR A 44 10.97 7.34 14.36
C THR A 44 10.95 5.85 14.67
N ASP A 45 12.03 5.32 15.27
CA ASP A 45 12.21 3.88 15.49
C ASP A 45 10.99 3.24 16.16
N ASP A 46 10.47 3.85 17.23
CA ASP A 46 9.33 3.34 18.00
C ASP A 46 8.02 4.08 17.73
N GLU A 47 8.00 4.97 16.72
CA GLU A 47 6.81 5.72 16.29
C GLU A 47 6.24 5.17 14.98
N LEU A 48 7.09 4.92 13.99
CA LEU A 48 6.72 4.41 12.67
C LEU A 48 7.14 2.95 12.59
N ILE A 49 6.26 2.07 13.11
CA ILE A 49 6.55 0.66 13.29
C ILE A 49 6.05 -0.17 12.10
N TYR A 50 6.92 -1.00 11.54
CA TYR A 50 6.53 -2.00 10.55
C TYR A 50 5.88 -3.20 11.25
N ASN A 51 4.64 -3.50 10.90
CA ASN A 51 3.91 -4.65 11.42
C ASN A 51 4.25 -5.92 10.63
N ASN A 52 5.21 -6.70 11.12
CA ASN A 52 5.73 -7.89 10.45
C ASN A 52 4.74 -9.06 10.42
N PHE A 53 4.81 -9.88 9.37
CA PHE A 53 4.09 -11.16 9.31
C PHE A 53 4.93 -12.28 9.93
N TYR A 54 6.17 -12.39 9.48
CA TYR A 54 7.17 -13.30 10.03
C TYR A 54 8.46 -12.51 10.28
N ASN A 55 9.48 -12.73 9.46
CA ASN A 55 10.78 -12.07 9.58
C ASN A 55 10.92 -10.86 8.64
N ASP A 56 9.89 -10.55 7.85
CA ASP A 56 9.81 -9.30 7.09
C ASP A 56 9.80 -8.11 8.04
N PHE A 57 10.58 -7.07 7.73
CA PHE A 57 10.76 -5.92 8.62
C PHE A 57 10.54 -4.58 7.91
N GLY A 58 10.26 -4.59 6.61
CA GLY A 58 10.14 -3.38 5.80
C GLY A 58 9.97 -3.69 4.30
N PRO A 59 9.99 -2.66 3.43
CA PRO A 59 10.06 -1.24 3.79
C PRO A 59 8.79 -0.76 4.51
N LEU A 60 8.87 0.36 5.22
CA LEU A 60 7.70 1.04 5.79
C LEU A 60 6.71 1.44 4.69
N ASN A 61 5.42 1.44 5.04
CA ASN A 61 4.34 1.68 4.09
C ASN A 61 4.16 3.18 3.76
N LEU A 62 3.26 3.47 2.83
CA LEU A 62 3.02 4.83 2.33
C LEU A 62 2.53 5.80 3.43
N ALA A 63 1.71 5.34 4.38
CA ALA A 63 1.28 6.15 5.53
C ALA A 63 2.44 6.53 6.45
N CYS A 64 3.35 5.59 6.73
CA CYS A 64 4.57 5.86 7.50
C CYS A 64 5.45 6.89 6.79
N LEU A 65 5.64 6.75 5.48
CA LEU A 65 6.41 7.69 4.67
C LEU A 65 5.76 9.09 4.68
N TYR A 66 4.45 9.17 4.50
CA TYR A 66 3.70 10.43 4.57
C TYR A 66 3.88 11.14 5.92
N LYS A 67 3.70 10.40 7.03
CA LYS A 67 3.89 10.92 8.39
C LYS A 67 5.30 11.41 8.62
N TYR A 68 6.30 10.66 8.13
CA TYR A 68 7.70 11.07 8.17
C TYR A 68 7.92 12.39 7.42
N CYS A 69 7.49 12.49 6.16
CA CYS A 69 7.64 13.70 5.37
C CYS A 69 6.99 14.92 6.04
N CYS A 70 5.76 14.78 6.55
CA CYS A 70 5.08 15.85 7.31
C CYS A 70 5.87 16.27 8.54
N LYS A 71 6.46 15.31 9.27
CA LYS A 71 7.29 15.56 10.45
C LYS A 71 8.56 16.32 10.10
N ILE A 72 9.23 15.98 8.99
CA ILE A 72 10.42 16.69 8.54
C ILE A 72 10.10 18.12 8.12
N ASN A 73 9.07 18.32 7.29
CA ASN A 73 8.64 19.66 6.87
C ASN A 73 8.35 20.54 8.08
N LYS A 74 7.52 20.08 9.02
CA LYS A 74 7.24 20.80 10.28
C LYS A 74 8.49 21.12 11.08
N LYS A 75 9.48 20.21 11.11
CA LYS A 75 10.72 20.44 11.85
C LYS A 75 11.62 21.47 11.17
N LEU A 76 11.70 21.45 9.85
CA LEU A 76 12.50 22.40 9.05
C LEU A 76 11.89 23.80 9.04
N GLU A 77 10.56 23.90 9.01
CA GLU A 77 9.81 25.16 9.00
C GLU A 77 9.62 25.78 10.40
N SER A 78 9.83 25.02 11.47
CA SER A 78 9.64 25.52 12.84
C SER A 78 10.64 26.63 13.19
N PRO A 79 10.18 27.83 13.64
CA PRO A 79 11.06 28.92 14.03
C PRO A 79 12.05 28.54 15.15
N GLY A 80 11.63 27.68 16.09
CA GLY A 80 12.50 27.20 17.17
C GLY A 80 13.67 26.33 16.70
N ASN A 81 13.66 25.90 15.44
CA ASN A 81 14.73 25.15 14.81
C ASN A 81 15.52 25.96 13.78
N GLU A 82 15.24 27.25 13.58
CA GLU A 82 15.84 28.07 12.52
C GLU A 82 17.38 27.95 12.50
N HIS A 83 18.03 28.08 13.66
CA HIS A 83 19.48 27.97 13.81
C HIS A 83 19.95 26.59 14.32
N ARG A 84 19.07 25.59 14.38
CA ARG A 84 19.43 24.24 14.84
C ARG A 84 19.70 23.30 13.68
N GLN A 85 20.68 22.42 13.88
CA GLN A 85 20.87 21.22 13.08
C GLN A 85 19.81 20.19 13.47
N ILE A 86 19.06 19.69 12.49
CA ILE A 86 18.02 18.70 12.67
C ILE A 86 18.60 17.34 12.33
N VAL A 87 18.58 16.41 13.29
CA VAL A 87 19.23 15.11 13.14
C VAL A 87 18.22 13.99 13.35
N HIS A 88 17.92 13.28 12.26
CA HIS A 88 17.21 12.00 12.31
C HIS A 88 18.19 10.91 12.75
N TYR A 89 18.04 10.39 13.96
CA TYR A 89 18.86 9.27 14.42
C TYR A 89 18.07 7.95 14.49
N THR A 90 18.81 6.85 14.33
CA THR A 90 18.31 5.47 14.47
C THR A 90 19.24 4.68 15.38
N LEU A 91 18.71 3.63 16.00
CA LEU A 91 19.51 2.61 16.67
C LEU A 91 20.36 1.81 15.66
N GLN A 92 21.42 1.14 16.12
CA GLN A 92 22.28 0.30 15.25
C GLN A 92 21.61 -0.97 14.72
N ARG A 93 20.42 -1.32 15.22
CA ARG A 93 19.71 -2.53 14.76
C ARG A 93 19.45 -2.43 13.26
N ASP A 94 19.97 -3.38 12.50
CA ASP A 94 19.93 -3.37 11.03
C ASP A 94 18.53 -3.08 10.46
N HIS A 95 17.48 -3.67 11.05
CA HIS A 95 16.10 -3.49 10.60
C HIS A 95 15.58 -2.07 10.81
N LYS A 96 15.91 -1.46 11.95
CA LYS A 96 15.53 -0.07 12.27
C LYS A 96 16.30 0.88 11.36
N ARG A 97 17.62 0.67 11.23
CA ARG A 97 18.49 1.46 10.37
C ARG A 97 18.07 1.40 8.89
N ALA A 98 17.69 0.23 8.38
CA ALA A 98 17.20 0.09 7.01
C ALA A 98 15.90 0.86 6.75
N ASN A 99 14.94 0.81 7.68
CA ASN A 99 13.70 1.59 7.56
C ASN A 99 13.92 3.09 7.74
N ALA A 100 14.74 3.51 8.70
CA ALA A 100 15.08 4.92 8.92
C ALA A 100 15.82 5.50 7.71
N ALA A 101 16.75 4.73 7.12
CA ALA A 101 17.43 5.06 5.87
C ALA A 101 16.44 5.14 4.69
N TYR A 102 15.49 4.21 4.59
CA TYR A 102 14.40 4.27 3.61
C TYR A 102 13.60 5.57 3.71
N LEU A 103 13.19 5.98 4.92
CA LEU A 103 12.41 7.20 5.13
C LEU A 103 13.17 8.46 4.71
N ILE A 104 14.41 8.64 5.19
CA ILE A 104 15.17 9.86 4.89
C ILE A 104 15.59 9.93 3.42
N ALA A 105 15.99 8.80 2.82
CA ALA A 105 16.34 8.77 1.42
C ALA A 105 15.11 9.00 0.52
N SER A 106 13.95 8.45 0.90
CA SER A 106 12.69 8.72 0.21
C SER A 106 12.30 10.19 0.30
N TYR A 107 12.47 10.82 1.47
CA TYR A 107 12.25 12.25 1.63
C TYR A 107 13.14 13.08 0.70
N ALA A 108 14.42 12.73 0.58
CA ALA A 108 15.34 13.43 -0.32
C ALA A 108 14.96 13.29 -1.80
N VAL A 109 14.47 12.12 -2.21
CA VAL A 109 13.96 11.87 -3.56
C VAL A 109 12.71 12.71 -3.86
N LEU A 110 11.82 12.87 -2.88
CA LEU A 110 10.53 13.56 -3.06
C LEU A 110 10.61 15.09 -2.88
N TYR A 111 11.35 15.57 -1.87
CA TYR A 111 11.33 16.98 -1.45
C TYR A 111 12.65 17.71 -1.70
N LEU A 112 13.77 17.01 -1.89
CA LEU A 112 15.10 17.63 -2.13
C LEU A 112 15.57 17.48 -3.57
N ASN A 113 14.69 17.02 -4.46
CA ASN A 113 14.95 16.80 -5.89
C ASN A 113 16.21 15.94 -6.17
N LYS A 114 16.54 15.00 -5.28
CA LYS A 114 17.64 14.04 -5.50
C LYS A 114 17.18 12.88 -6.38
N SER A 115 18.08 12.36 -7.20
CA SER A 115 17.85 11.05 -7.82
C SER A 115 17.90 9.93 -6.75
N PRO A 116 17.25 8.78 -7.00
CA PRO A 116 17.36 7.61 -6.12
C PRO A 116 18.81 7.22 -5.79
N LYS A 117 19.70 7.27 -6.80
CA LYS A 117 21.11 6.89 -6.63
C LYS A 117 21.89 7.90 -5.78
N GLU A 118 21.72 9.20 -6.04
CA GLU A 118 22.35 10.25 -5.22
C GLU A 118 21.89 10.15 -3.77
N SER A 119 20.57 10.04 -3.54
CA SER A 119 20.03 9.93 -2.19
C SER A 119 20.53 8.68 -1.47
N TYR A 120 20.67 7.56 -2.17
CA TYR A 120 21.23 6.32 -1.61
C TYR A 120 22.71 6.51 -1.24
N ASN A 121 23.50 7.11 -2.12
CA ASN A 121 24.94 7.30 -1.90
C ASN A 121 25.25 8.18 -0.68
N ILE A 122 24.40 9.17 -0.36
CA ILE A 122 24.55 10.03 0.82
C ILE A 122 24.65 9.22 2.12
N LEU A 123 23.94 8.08 2.23
CA LEU A 123 23.93 7.22 3.42
C LEU A 123 25.29 6.60 3.76
N PHE A 124 26.24 6.62 2.81
CA PHE A 124 27.56 6.02 2.97
C PHE A 124 28.67 7.06 3.10
N MET A 125 28.38 8.35 2.90
CA MET A 125 29.37 9.43 3.02
C MET A 125 29.90 9.59 4.45
N GLY A 126 29.11 9.21 5.46
CA GLY A 126 29.50 9.21 6.87
C GLY A 126 30.20 7.93 7.34
N GLY A 127 30.37 6.94 6.46
CA GLY A 127 30.97 5.63 6.73
C GLY A 127 30.20 4.46 6.12
N GLU A 128 30.92 3.43 5.71
CA GLU A 128 30.39 2.28 4.96
C GLU A 128 29.75 1.23 5.89
N ILE A 129 28.53 1.49 6.37
CA ILE A 129 27.71 0.40 6.94
C ILE A 129 26.66 -0.05 5.90
N PRO A 130 26.67 -1.33 5.52
CA PRO A 130 25.65 -1.92 4.66
C PRO A 130 24.23 -1.67 5.17
N ILE A 131 23.30 -1.41 4.24
CA ILE A 131 21.88 -1.38 4.52
C ILE A 131 21.31 -2.76 4.27
N LYS A 132 20.67 -3.35 5.28
CA LYS A 132 20.07 -4.68 5.19
C LYS A 132 18.94 -4.69 4.17
N SER A 133 19.01 -5.61 3.21
CA SER A 133 17.98 -5.81 2.19
C SER A 133 16.67 -6.29 2.80
N PHE A 134 15.54 -5.85 2.22
CA PHE A 134 14.22 -6.23 2.66
C PHE A 134 13.84 -7.61 2.11
N ARG A 135 13.29 -8.45 2.99
CA ARG A 135 12.83 -9.80 2.68
C ARG A 135 11.30 -9.87 2.60
N ASP A 136 10.79 -10.98 2.10
CA ASP A 136 9.35 -11.23 2.02
C ASP A 136 8.75 -11.81 3.30
N ALA A 137 7.42 -11.93 3.31
CA ALA A 137 6.61 -12.47 4.40
C ALA A 137 6.49 -14.01 4.36
N SER A 138 7.51 -14.71 3.87
CA SER A 138 7.56 -16.18 3.93
C SER A 138 8.10 -16.68 5.28
N MET A 139 7.69 -17.89 5.66
CA MET A 139 8.30 -18.61 6.78
C MET A 139 9.67 -19.16 6.36
N GLY A 140 10.63 -19.13 7.28
CA GLY A 140 11.97 -19.69 7.06
C GLY A 140 12.97 -18.70 6.45
N SER A 141 13.87 -19.19 5.61
CA SER A 141 14.94 -18.40 5.00
C SER A 141 14.44 -17.61 3.79
N ALA A 142 14.91 -16.36 3.64
CA ALA A 142 14.59 -15.56 2.48
C ALA A 142 15.35 -16.09 1.25
N ILE A 143 14.63 -16.43 0.19
CA ILE A 143 15.21 -16.86 -1.10
C ILE A 143 15.35 -15.72 -2.10
N TYR A 144 14.87 -14.53 -1.73
CA TYR A 144 14.83 -13.33 -2.53
C TYR A 144 14.89 -12.11 -1.62
N SER A 145 15.50 -11.03 -2.08
CA SER A 145 15.47 -9.75 -1.37
C SER A 145 15.44 -8.57 -2.35
N ILE A 146 14.88 -7.47 -1.87
CA ILE A 146 14.91 -6.17 -2.56
C ILE A 146 15.78 -5.21 -1.76
N HIS A 147 16.54 -4.37 -2.44
CA HIS A 147 17.44 -3.40 -1.84
C HIS A 147 16.73 -2.08 -1.61
N LEU A 148 17.33 -1.23 -0.77
CA LEU A 148 16.85 0.14 -0.57
C LEU A 148 16.77 0.91 -1.91
N LEU A 149 17.76 0.75 -2.78
CA LEU A 149 17.76 1.43 -4.08
C LEU A 149 16.58 1.01 -4.97
N ASP A 150 16.15 -0.25 -4.92
CA ASP A 150 14.95 -0.73 -5.63
C ASP A 150 13.69 0.00 -5.13
N CYS A 151 13.61 0.23 -3.81
CA CYS A 151 12.51 0.97 -3.18
C CYS A 151 12.49 2.44 -3.59
N LEU A 152 13.66 3.09 -3.66
CA LEU A 152 13.79 4.48 -4.08
C LEU A 152 13.46 4.67 -5.56
N ASN A 153 13.92 3.75 -6.42
CA ASN A 153 13.58 3.75 -7.85
C ASN A 153 12.07 3.55 -8.06
N ALA A 154 11.48 2.59 -7.34
CA ALA A 154 10.04 2.34 -7.38
C ALA A 154 9.24 3.57 -6.94
N LEU A 155 9.64 4.21 -5.84
CA LEU A 155 9.00 5.42 -5.32
C LEU A 155 9.10 6.58 -6.32
N LYS A 156 10.28 6.81 -6.92
CA LYS A 156 10.47 7.87 -7.92
C LYS A 156 9.59 7.64 -9.15
N LYS A 157 9.55 6.41 -9.68
CA LYS A 157 8.69 6.03 -10.80
C LYS A 157 7.21 6.23 -10.44
N ALA A 158 6.78 5.71 -9.29
CA ALA A 158 5.40 5.86 -8.81
C ALA A 158 4.98 7.34 -8.69
N ALA A 159 5.82 8.19 -8.10
CA ALA A 159 5.57 9.62 -8.03
C ALA A 159 5.47 10.25 -9.43
N SER A 160 6.37 9.88 -10.35
CA SER A 160 6.36 10.39 -11.73
C SER A 160 5.14 9.96 -12.55
N PHE A 161 4.54 8.81 -12.22
CA PHE A 161 3.31 8.31 -12.85
C PHE A 161 2.04 8.82 -12.16
N GLY A 162 2.18 9.63 -11.09
CA GLY A 162 1.07 10.13 -10.31
C GLY A 162 0.37 9.05 -9.48
N PHE A 163 1.06 7.98 -9.11
CA PHE A 163 0.49 6.92 -8.28
C PHE A 163 0.09 7.42 -6.90
N PHE A 164 0.81 8.40 -6.37
CA PHE A 164 0.47 9.09 -5.13
C PHE A 164 0.90 10.55 -5.23
N ASP A 165 0.25 11.40 -4.45
CA ASP A 165 0.64 12.78 -4.23
C ASP A 165 0.39 13.09 -2.76
N PHE A 166 1.43 13.49 -2.03
CA PHE A 166 1.31 13.81 -0.61
C PHE A 166 0.61 15.15 -0.34
N GLY A 167 0.38 15.97 -1.36
CA GLY A 167 -0.48 17.15 -1.23
C GLY A 167 -1.97 16.80 -1.06
N ASP A 168 -2.42 15.63 -1.53
CA ASP A 168 -3.81 15.19 -1.41
C ASP A 168 -3.99 13.77 -0.83
N PHE A 169 -2.93 13.17 -0.30
CA PHE A 169 -2.96 11.85 0.31
C PHE A 169 -3.77 11.83 1.62
N ASP A 170 -4.78 10.95 1.67
CA ASP A 170 -5.55 10.72 2.89
C ASP A 170 -4.96 9.57 3.72
N VAL A 171 -4.16 9.93 4.72
CA VAL A 171 -3.57 8.97 5.64
C VAL A 171 -4.61 8.28 6.52
N PHE A 172 -5.71 8.95 6.88
CA PHE A 172 -6.74 8.37 7.73
C PHE A 172 -7.55 7.32 6.98
N GLU A 173 -7.89 7.59 5.72
CA GLU A 173 -8.51 6.62 4.83
C GLU A 173 -7.59 5.40 4.65
N TYR A 174 -6.32 5.64 4.32
CA TYR A 174 -5.35 4.57 4.12
C TYR A 174 -5.24 3.67 5.36
N GLU A 175 -5.06 4.24 6.55
CA GLU A 175 -4.89 3.47 7.79
C GLU A 175 -6.19 2.81 8.25
N LYS A 176 -7.34 3.47 8.05
CA LYS A 176 -8.66 2.88 8.32
C LYS A 176 -8.83 1.60 7.52
N TYR A 177 -8.54 1.63 6.23
CA TYR A 177 -8.84 0.54 5.33
C TYR A 177 -7.75 -0.52 5.24
N GLU A 178 -6.49 -0.20 5.59
CA GLU A 178 -5.43 -1.20 5.81
C GLU A 178 -5.81 -2.19 6.93
N ASP A 179 -6.61 -1.75 7.91
CA ASP A 179 -7.15 -2.57 8.97
C ASP A 179 -8.09 -3.67 8.43
N MET A 180 -7.80 -4.91 8.81
CA MET A 180 -8.56 -6.09 8.41
C MET A 180 -10.04 -6.03 8.83
N ARG A 181 -10.36 -5.33 9.93
CA ARG A 181 -11.75 -5.13 10.39
C ARG A 181 -12.57 -4.27 9.44
N ASN A 182 -11.91 -3.40 8.68
CA ASN A 182 -12.52 -2.52 7.69
C ASN A 182 -12.29 -3.01 6.25
N GLY A 183 -11.87 -4.27 6.08
CA GLY A 183 -11.70 -4.91 4.77
C GLY A 183 -10.26 -5.22 4.39
N GLY A 184 -9.27 -4.63 5.09
CA GLY A 184 -7.86 -4.87 4.82
C GLY A 184 -7.51 -4.64 3.36
N LEU A 185 -7.83 -3.45 2.85
CA LEU A 185 -7.72 -3.02 1.47
C LEU A 185 -6.69 -1.88 1.30
N ASN A 186 -5.97 -1.91 0.19
CA ASN A 186 -5.04 -0.84 -0.21
C ASN A 186 -5.11 -0.64 -1.71
N TRP A 187 -5.05 0.62 -2.15
CA TRP A 187 -4.85 0.93 -3.56
C TRP A 187 -3.39 0.65 -3.93
N MET A 188 -3.21 -0.04 -5.05
CA MET A 188 -1.90 -0.41 -5.60
C MET A 188 -1.54 0.45 -6.80
N VAL A 189 -2.56 0.76 -7.62
CA VAL A 189 -2.48 1.73 -8.72
C VAL A 189 -3.76 2.54 -8.63
N PRO A 190 -3.68 3.88 -8.52
CA PRO A 190 -4.85 4.70 -8.25
C PRO A 190 -5.89 4.53 -9.35
N GLN A 191 -7.15 4.35 -8.94
CA GLN A 191 -8.29 4.15 -9.85
C GLN A 191 -8.12 2.97 -10.83
N LYS A 192 -7.19 2.05 -10.56
CA LYS A 192 -6.99 0.87 -11.40
C LYS A 192 -6.96 -0.44 -10.64
N PHE A 193 -6.19 -0.52 -9.56
CA PHE A 193 -6.10 -1.75 -8.77
C PHE A 193 -6.26 -1.47 -7.28
N LEU A 194 -7.24 -2.16 -6.71
CA LEU A 194 -7.44 -2.24 -5.27
C LEU A 194 -7.15 -3.69 -4.84
N ALA A 195 -6.19 -3.90 -3.93
CA ALA A 195 -5.90 -5.20 -3.37
C ALA A 195 -6.54 -5.33 -1.99
N PHE A 196 -7.23 -6.44 -1.72
CA PHE A 196 -7.97 -6.61 -0.47
C PHE A 196 -7.94 -8.05 0.06
N VAL A 197 -8.30 -8.23 1.32
CA VAL A 197 -8.46 -9.57 1.93
C VAL A 197 -9.66 -10.27 1.30
N GLY A 198 -9.57 -11.59 1.07
CA GLY A 198 -10.69 -12.32 0.50
C GLY A 198 -11.91 -12.29 1.41
N PRO A 199 -13.11 -11.92 0.91
CA PRO A 199 -14.33 -12.08 1.67
C PRO A 199 -14.51 -13.53 2.07
N SER A 200 -15.12 -13.77 3.23
CA SER A 200 -15.43 -15.12 3.70
C SER A 200 -16.71 -15.12 4.53
N THR A 201 -17.57 -16.11 4.24
CA THR A 201 -18.75 -16.44 5.03
C THR A 201 -18.64 -17.80 5.73
N GLU A 202 -17.50 -18.48 5.61
CA GLU A 202 -17.29 -19.83 6.15
C GLU A 202 -17.01 -19.82 7.67
N PRO A 203 -17.60 -20.75 8.43
CA PRO A 203 -17.26 -20.96 9.83
C PRO A 203 -15.76 -21.26 10.02
N GLY A 204 -15.14 -20.71 11.07
CA GLY A 204 -13.71 -20.91 11.36
C GLY A 204 -12.76 -19.97 10.61
N THR A 205 -13.28 -19.09 9.74
CA THR A 205 -12.52 -17.98 9.14
C THR A 205 -12.99 -16.64 9.70
N PRO A 206 -12.18 -15.56 9.64
CA PRO A 206 -12.67 -14.23 9.95
C PRO A 206 -13.88 -13.89 9.08
N TYR A 207 -15.05 -13.75 9.71
CA TYR A 207 -16.30 -13.46 9.01
C TYR A 207 -16.25 -12.05 8.42
N HIS A 208 -16.18 -11.98 7.10
CA HIS A 208 -16.03 -10.73 6.36
C HIS A 208 -16.75 -10.85 5.01
N PRO A 209 -18.09 -10.72 4.99
CA PRO A 209 -18.88 -10.96 3.78
C PRO A 209 -18.64 -9.87 2.71
N PRO A 210 -19.03 -10.11 1.44
CA PRO A 210 -18.93 -9.13 0.36
C PRO A 210 -19.49 -7.74 0.70
N GLU A 211 -20.56 -7.67 1.49
CA GLU A 211 -21.25 -6.44 1.92
C GLU A 211 -20.33 -5.45 2.62
N CYS A 212 -19.30 -5.92 3.33
CA CYS A 212 -18.34 -5.03 3.97
C CYS A 212 -17.57 -4.16 2.97
N TYR A 213 -17.51 -4.58 1.70
CA TYR A 213 -16.77 -3.91 0.63
C TYR A 213 -17.66 -3.13 -0.32
N ILE A 214 -18.92 -3.54 -0.50
CA ILE A 214 -19.83 -3.01 -1.53
C ILE A 214 -19.90 -1.49 -1.50
N ASP A 215 -20.14 -0.90 -0.33
CA ASP A 215 -20.25 0.56 -0.19
C ASP A 215 -18.98 1.29 -0.63
N TYR A 216 -17.81 0.79 -0.20
CA TYR A 216 -16.53 1.38 -0.59
C TYR A 216 -16.29 1.20 -2.09
N PHE A 217 -16.64 0.05 -2.65
CA PHE A 217 -16.45 -0.28 -4.05
C PHE A 217 -17.33 0.58 -4.96
N LEU A 218 -18.61 0.73 -4.63
CA LEU A 218 -19.54 1.58 -5.38
C LEU A 218 -19.12 3.05 -5.32
N LYS A 219 -18.77 3.56 -4.13
CA LYS A 219 -18.24 4.92 -3.95
C LYS A 219 -17.00 5.17 -4.80
N ASN A 220 -16.13 4.17 -4.90
CA ASN A 220 -14.91 4.24 -5.69
C ASN A 220 -15.05 3.76 -7.13
N GLN A 221 -16.28 3.53 -7.60
CA GLN A 221 -16.59 3.12 -8.98
C GLN A 221 -15.85 1.84 -9.40
N VAL A 222 -15.57 0.93 -8.47
CA VAL A 222 -14.99 -0.38 -8.78
C VAL A 222 -15.95 -1.10 -9.72
N THR A 223 -15.44 -1.48 -10.90
CA THR A 223 -16.23 -2.09 -11.97
C THR A 223 -16.18 -3.61 -11.95
N ALA A 224 -15.10 -4.18 -11.40
CA ALA A 224 -14.90 -5.61 -11.39
C ALA A 224 -14.20 -6.11 -10.13
N VAL A 225 -14.55 -7.31 -9.70
CA VAL A 225 -13.87 -8.09 -8.67
C VAL A 225 -13.24 -9.33 -9.31
N VAL A 226 -11.96 -9.57 -9.01
CA VAL A 226 -11.23 -10.77 -9.43
C VAL A 226 -10.90 -11.61 -8.20
N ARG A 227 -11.43 -12.84 -8.16
CA ARG A 227 -11.18 -13.84 -7.12
C ARG A 227 -10.13 -14.84 -7.57
N LEU A 228 -9.04 -14.95 -6.79
CA LEU A 228 -7.92 -15.84 -7.09
C LEU A 228 -7.87 -17.12 -6.23
N ASN A 229 -8.74 -17.24 -5.22
CA ASN A 229 -8.80 -18.34 -4.26
C ASN A 229 -10.08 -19.18 -4.41
N LYS A 230 -10.20 -20.22 -3.57
CA LYS A 230 -11.40 -21.06 -3.49
C LYS A 230 -12.65 -20.19 -3.25
N LYS A 231 -13.79 -20.65 -3.76
CA LYS A 231 -15.08 -19.95 -3.64
C LYS A 231 -15.62 -20.10 -2.22
N VAL A 232 -15.29 -19.14 -1.36
CA VAL A 232 -15.69 -19.11 0.08
C VAL A 232 -16.80 -18.06 0.36
N TYR A 233 -17.38 -17.51 -0.71
CA TYR A 233 -18.54 -16.61 -0.71
C TYR A 233 -19.24 -16.68 -2.09
N ASP A 234 -20.50 -16.26 -2.16
CA ASP A 234 -21.24 -16.20 -3.43
C ASP A 234 -20.92 -14.92 -4.21
N ALA A 235 -20.54 -15.08 -5.49
CA ALA A 235 -20.22 -13.98 -6.39
C ALA A 235 -21.45 -13.11 -6.73
N SER A 236 -22.66 -13.68 -6.66
CA SER A 236 -23.92 -12.97 -6.90
C SER A 236 -24.03 -11.68 -6.09
N ARG A 237 -23.48 -11.66 -4.87
CA ARG A 237 -23.51 -10.51 -3.96
C ARG A 237 -22.82 -9.26 -4.51
N PHE A 238 -21.82 -9.43 -5.39
CA PHE A 238 -21.22 -8.30 -6.14
C PHE A 238 -21.97 -8.02 -7.44
N VAL A 239 -22.41 -9.06 -8.14
CA VAL A 239 -23.09 -8.94 -9.44
C VAL A 239 -24.43 -8.20 -9.32
N GLU A 240 -25.19 -8.47 -8.26
CA GLU A 240 -26.50 -7.85 -8.00
C GLU A 240 -26.42 -6.32 -7.79
N VAL A 241 -25.26 -5.80 -7.38
CA VAL A 241 -25.00 -4.36 -7.23
C VAL A 241 -24.27 -3.75 -8.42
N GLY A 242 -24.15 -4.49 -9.53
CA GLY A 242 -23.54 -4.00 -10.77
C GLY A 242 -22.02 -4.12 -10.84
N ILE A 243 -21.39 -4.90 -9.97
CA ILE A 243 -19.94 -5.16 -9.99
C ILE A 243 -19.68 -6.52 -10.64
N THR A 244 -19.02 -6.53 -11.80
CA THR A 244 -18.72 -7.77 -12.52
C THR A 244 -17.76 -8.65 -11.71
N HIS A 245 -17.95 -9.96 -11.73
CA HIS A 245 -17.12 -10.90 -10.97
C HIS A 245 -16.41 -11.89 -11.87
N TYR A 246 -15.10 -12.10 -11.64
CA TYR A 246 -14.26 -13.03 -12.38
C TYR A 246 -13.57 -14.01 -11.45
N ASP A 247 -13.68 -15.30 -11.76
CA ASP A 247 -13.01 -16.39 -11.04
C ASP A 247 -11.74 -16.83 -11.79
N MET A 248 -10.58 -16.45 -11.26
CA MET A 248 -9.25 -16.79 -11.80
C MET A 248 -8.47 -17.63 -10.78
N PHE A 249 -9.03 -18.80 -10.44
CA PHE A 249 -8.52 -19.65 -9.37
C PHE A 249 -7.06 -20.08 -9.58
N MET A 250 -6.28 -19.96 -8.51
CA MET A 250 -4.92 -20.51 -8.40
C MET A 250 -4.71 -21.13 -7.02
N PRO A 251 -3.99 -22.25 -6.89
CA PRO A 251 -3.64 -22.82 -5.58
C PRO A 251 -2.87 -21.82 -4.71
N ASP A 252 -2.99 -21.96 -3.39
CA ASP A 252 -2.32 -21.02 -2.48
C ASP A 252 -0.80 -21.21 -2.50
N GLY A 253 -0.08 -20.10 -2.39
CA GLY A 253 1.39 -20.09 -2.42
C GLY A 253 2.03 -20.29 -3.80
N THR A 254 1.31 -20.69 -4.84
CA THR A 254 1.90 -20.92 -6.18
C THR A 254 2.12 -19.63 -6.97
N VAL A 255 2.84 -19.73 -8.09
CA VAL A 255 2.95 -18.66 -9.09
C VAL A 255 1.73 -18.62 -10.01
N PRO A 256 1.39 -17.47 -10.60
CA PRO A 256 0.34 -17.41 -11.61
C PRO A 256 0.65 -18.25 -12.85
N PRO A 257 -0.23 -19.17 -13.26
CA PRO A 257 -0.11 -19.86 -14.55
C PRO A 257 -0.18 -18.85 -15.70
N ARG A 258 0.54 -19.11 -16.80
CA ARG A 258 0.57 -18.22 -17.99
C ARG A 258 -0.84 -17.88 -18.50
N ARG A 259 -1.77 -18.83 -18.47
CA ARG A 259 -3.18 -18.61 -18.85
C ARG A 259 -3.83 -17.53 -17.98
N ILE A 260 -3.72 -17.65 -16.65
CA ILE A 260 -4.29 -16.70 -15.69
C ILE A 260 -3.62 -15.32 -15.81
N LEU A 261 -2.30 -15.28 -15.99
CA LEU A 261 -1.59 -14.02 -16.22
C LEU A 261 -2.13 -13.29 -17.47
N ASN A 262 -2.24 -14.00 -18.59
CA ASN A 262 -2.74 -13.41 -19.83
C ASN A 262 -4.19 -12.96 -19.70
N GLU A 263 -5.04 -13.78 -19.08
CA GLU A 263 -6.46 -13.47 -18.82
C GLU A 263 -6.59 -12.22 -17.94
N PHE A 264 -5.80 -12.11 -16.87
CA PHE A 264 -5.78 -10.96 -15.99
C PHE A 264 -5.31 -9.69 -16.69
N LEU A 265 -4.25 -9.77 -17.50
CA LEU A 265 -3.73 -8.62 -18.26
C LEU A 265 -4.76 -8.13 -19.29
N GLN A 266 -5.37 -9.05 -20.04
CA GLN A 266 -6.41 -8.71 -21.02
C GLN A 266 -7.63 -8.08 -20.35
N LEU A 267 -8.11 -8.66 -19.24
CA LEU A 267 -9.18 -8.07 -18.44
C LEU A 267 -8.80 -6.65 -17.97
N SER A 268 -7.57 -6.49 -17.49
CA SER A 268 -7.06 -5.21 -17.01
C SER A 268 -6.96 -4.15 -18.11
N GLU A 269 -6.60 -4.54 -19.33
CA GLU A 269 -6.50 -3.63 -20.48
C GLU A 269 -7.88 -3.16 -20.97
N ASN A 270 -8.85 -4.07 -20.96
CA ASN A 270 -10.20 -3.86 -21.48
C ASN A 270 -11.16 -3.22 -20.47
N THR A 271 -10.83 -3.24 -19.17
CA THR A 271 -11.68 -2.62 -18.14
C THR A 271 -11.32 -1.14 -17.98
N SER A 272 -12.31 -0.27 -18.17
CA SER A 272 -12.16 1.19 -18.04
C SER A 272 -12.02 1.66 -16.59
N GLY A 273 -12.64 0.96 -15.63
CA GLY A 273 -12.63 1.30 -14.22
C GLY A 273 -11.66 0.51 -13.34
N PRO A 274 -11.67 0.80 -12.02
CA PRO A 274 -10.92 0.06 -11.02
C PRO A 274 -11.34 -1.41 -10.92
N ILE A 275 -10.34 -2.27 -10.77
CA ILE A 275 -10.50 -3.70 -10.53
C ILE A 275 -10.05 -3.99 -9.10
N ALA A 276 -10.95 -4.56 -8.29
CA ALA A 276 -10.63 -5.06 -6.97
C ALA A 276 -10.16 -6.52 -7.07
N VAL A 277 -8.95 -6.82 -6.61
CA VAL A 277 -8.33 -8.13 -6.75
C VAL A 277 -8.06 -8.72 -5.37
N HIS A 278 -8.49 -9.96 -5.14
CA HIS A 278 -8.19 -10.65 -3.88
C HIS A 278 -7.80 -12.11 -4.10
N CYS A 279 -7.02 -12.61 -3.16
CA CYS A 279 -6.83 -14.04 -2.93
C CYS A 279 -7.37 -14.37 -1.53
N LYS A 280 -6.63 -15.10 -0.70
CA LYS A 280 -7.00 -15.30 0.70
C LYS A 280 -6.61 -14.11 1.59
N ALA A 281 -5.32 -13.76 1.63
CA ALA A 281 -4.82 -12.60 2.39
C ALA A 281 -4.68 -11.31 1.55
N GLY A 282 -4.84 -11.43 0.22
CA GLY A 282 -4.61 -10.34 -0.73
C GLY A 282 -3.16 -9.89 -0.82
N LEU A 283 -2.19 -10.81 -0.71
CA LEU A 283 -0.75 -10.49 -0.65
C LEU A 283 0.07 -11.18 -1.74
N GLY A 284 0.17 -12.51 -1.73
CA GLY A 284 0.99 -13.28 -2.68
C GLY A 284 0.46 -13.22 -4.11
N ARG A 285 -0.49 -14.12 -4.46
CA ARG A 285 -1.14 -14.19 -5.79
C ARG A 285 -1.64 -12.85 -6.32
N THR A 286 -2.32 -12.07 -5.47
CA THR A 286 -2.82 -10.73 -5.78
C THR A 286 -1.68 -9.78 -6.15
N GLY A 287 -0.64 -9.71 -5.31
CA GLY A 287 0.53 -8.89 -5.57
C GLY A 287 1.26 -9.31 -6.84
N SER A 288 1.39 -10.62 -7.12
CA SER A 288 2.06 -11.13 -8.31
C SER A 288 1.40 -10.67 -9.62
N LEU A 289 0.07 -10.74 -9.72
CA LEU A 289 -0.65 -10.32 -10.93
C LEU A 289 -0.58 -8.80 -11.12
N ILE A 290 -0.75 -8.01 -10.05
CA ILE A 290 -0.64 -6.55 -10.11
C ILE A 290 0.81 -6.14 -10.44
N ALA A 291 1.81 -6.83 -9.89
CA ALA A 291 3.23 -6.59 -10.19
C ALA A 291 3.53 -6.83 -11.67
N ALA A 292 3.00 -7.90 -12.24
CA ALA A 292 3.17 -8.19 -13.66
C ALA A 292 2.57 -7.08 -14.54
N TYR A 293 1.43 -6.51 -14.14
CA TYR A 293 0.86 -5.34 -14.81
C TYR A 293 1.78 -4.11 -14.71
N LEU A 294 2.36 -3.86 -13.53
CA LEU A 294 3.30 -2.75 -13.33
C LEU A 294 4.54 -2.87 -14.21
N ILE A 295 5.11 -4.06 -14.32
CA ILE A 295 6.23 -4.33 -15.22
C ILE A 295 5.82 -4.06 -16.67
N LYS A 296 4.71 -4.65 -17.12
CA LYS A 296 4.24 -4.52 -18.51
C LYS A 296 3.90 -3.09 -18.92
N HIS A 297 3.18 -2.34 -18.07
CA HIS A 297 2.60 -1.06 -18.47
C HIS A 297 3.36 0.17 -17.95
N TYR A 298 4.16 0.02 -16.90
CA TYR A 298 4.91 1.13 -16.28
C TYR A 298 6.42 0.94 -16.29
N LYS A 299 6.92 -0.11 -16.97
CA LYS A 299 8.35 -0.39 -17.14
C LYS A 299 9.12 -0.38 -15.81
N MET A 300 8.48 -0.90 -14.76
CA MET A 300 9.16 -1.21 -13.52
C MET A 300 9.92 -2.52 -13.71
N THR A 301 11.12 -2.62 -13.12
CA THR A 301 11.75 -3.93 -12.94
C THR A 301 10.91 -4.76 -11.95
N ALA A 302 11.12 -6.08 -11.90
CA ALA A 302 10.46 -6.96 -10.95
C ALA A 302 10.72 -6.51 -9.51
N ARG A 303 11.97 -6.12 -9.18
CA ARG A 303 12.31 -5.60 -7.85
C ARG A 303 11.60 -4.29 -7.54
N GLU A 304 11.53 -3.37 -8.49
CA GLU A 304 10.81 -2.11 -8.32
C GLU A 304 9.30 -2.32 -8.16
N ALA A 305 8.69 -3.22 -8.95
CA ALA A 305 7.27 -3.54 -8.85
C ALA A 305 6.94 -4.19 -7.51
N ILE A 306 7.78 -5.14 -7.05
CA ILE A 306 7.65 -5.76 -5.71
C ILE A 306 7.79 -4.68 -4.62
N ALA A 307 8.79 -3.80 -4.73
CA ALA A 307 9.00 -2.73 -3.76
C ALA A 307 7.80 -1.80 -3.67
N TRP A 308 7.28 -1.31 -4.80
CA TRP A 308 6.11 -0.45 -4.85
C TRP A 308 4.87 -1.11 -4.22
N ILE A 309 4.61 -2.38 -4.56
CA ILE A 309 3.48 -3.11 -4.01
C ILE A 309 3.65 -3.31 -2.50
N ARG A 310 4.87 -3.53 -1.99
CA ARG A 310 5.12 -3.60 -0.53
C ARG A 310 4.97 -2.26 0.17
N ILE A 311 5.33 -1.14 -0.48
CA ILE A 311 5.11 0.21 0.04
C ILE A 311 3.61 0.49 0.16
N CYS A 312 2.79 0.05 -0.80
CA CYS A 312 1.33 0.20 -0.76
C CYS A 312 0.65 -0.81 0.17
N ARG A 313 1.18 -2.03 0.26
CA ARG A 313 0.60 -3.14 1.01
C ARG A 313 1.69 -4.11 1.48
N PRO A 314 2.19 -3.93 2.71
CA PRO A 314 3.24 -4.76 3.29
C PRO A 314 2.99 -6.27 3.18
N GLY A 315 4.06 -7.03 2.94
CA GLY A 315 4.03 -8.50 2.82
C GLY A 315 3.59 -9.04 1.46
N SER A 316 3.33 -8.19 0.46
CA SER A 316 2.92 -8.62 -0.88
C SER A 316 4.06 -9.26 -1.68
N VAL A 317 3.68 -10.21 -2.57
CA VAL A 317 4.56 -11.11 -3.35
C VAL A 317 5.46 -11.97 -2.46
N ILE A 318 5.16 -13.27 -2.38
CA ILE A 318 5.70 -14.16 -1.34
C ILE A 318 6.44 -15.35 -1.96
N GLY A 319 7.60 -15.67 -1.38
CA GLY A 319 8.42 -16.82 -1.73
C GLY A 319 8.85 -16.79 -3.19
N HIS A 320 8.62 -17.91 -3.88
CA HIS A 320 9.06 -18.13 -5.26
C HIS A 320 8.31 -17.28 -6.30
N GLN A 321 7.22 -16.62 -5.92
CA GLN A 321 6.54 -15.62 -6.77
C GLN A 321 7.45 -14.43 -7.12
N GLN A 322 8.45 -14.13 -6.28
CA GLN A 322 9.40 -13.04 -6.52
C GLN A 322 10.34 -13.38 -7.69
N ALA A 323 10.98 -14.55 -7.63
CA ALA A 323 11.83 -15.03 -8.72
C ALA A 323 11.04 -15.26 -10.01
N TRP A 324 9.78 -15.68 -9.91
CA TRP A 324 8.89 -15.81 -11.06
C TRP A 324 8.69 -14.47 -11.80
N LEU A 325 8.45 -13.37 -11.09
CA LEU A 325 8.33 -12.04 -11.71
C LEU A 325 9.61 -11.64 -12.45
N GLU A 326 10.77 -11.87 -11.84
CA GLU A 326 12.07 -11.58 -12.47
C GLU A 326 12.29 -12.42 -13.72
N ASN A 327 11.94 -13.71 -13.69
CA ASN A 327 12.07 -14.60 -14.85
C ASN A 327 11.19 -14.20 -16.04
N ILE A 328 10.02 -13.60 -15.79
CA ILE A 328 9.11 -13.16 -16.86
C ILE A 328 9.23 -11.67 -17.21
N GLU A 329 10.08 -10.93 -16.51
CA GLU A 329 10.21 -9.47 -16.62
C GLU A 329 10.44 -9.04 -18.08
N LYS A 330 11.44 -9.64 -18.74
CA LYS A 330 11.77 -9.32 -20.14
C LYS A 330 10.58 -9.55 -21.09
N ASN A 331 9.83 -10.63 -20.88
CA ASN A 331 8.66 -10.95 -21.70
C ASN A 331 7.53 -9.92 -21.49
N LEU A 332 7.30 -9.50 -20.24
CA LEU A 332 6.32 -8.48 -19.90
C LEU A 332 6.70 -7.11 -20.48
N LEU A 333 7.97 -6.72 -20.37
CA LEU A 333 8.48 -5.46 -20.94
C LEU A 333 8.31 -5.44 -22.46
N ASN A 334 8.66 -6.53 -23.15
CA ASN A 334 8.48 -6.66 -24.60
C ASN A 334 6.99 -6.61 -24.99
N ALA A 335 6.12 -7.33 -24.27
CA ALA A 335 4.67 -7.28 -24.50
C ALA A 335 4.09 -5.88 -24.26
N GLY A 336 4.61 -5.15 -23.27
CA GLY A 336 4.27 -3.75 -23.00
C GLY A 336 4.65 -2.82 -24.13
N GLN A 337 5.86 -2.97 -24.67
CA GLN A 337 6.32 -2.21 -25.84
C GLN A 337 5.43 -2.46 -27.06
N GLN A 338 5.08 -3.73 -27.35
CA GLN A 338 4.18 -4.08 -28.45
C GLN A 338 2.77 -3.49 -28.25
N TYR A 339 2.23 -3.59 -27.03
CA TYR A 339 0.95 -3.00 -26.67
C TYR A 339 0.95 -1.48 -26.92
N ASN A 340 2.00 -0.77 -26.50
CA ASN A 340 2.11 0.67 -26.71
C ASN A 340 2.26 1.04 -28.19
N LYS A 341 2.95 0.24 -29.01
CA LYS A 341 3.04 0.46 -30.47
C LYS A 341 1.68 0.35 -31.15
N LYS A 342 0.93 -0.73 -30.90
CA LYS A 342 -0.42 -0.92 -31.44
C LYS A 342 -1.37 0.21 -31.05
N ASN A 343 -1.36 0.60 -29.76
CA ASN A 343 -2.18 1.72 -29.30
C ASN A 343 -1.75 3.05 -29.93
N LYS A 344 -0.44 3.30 -30.14
CA LYS A 344 0.02 4.52 -30.83
C LYS A 344 -0.49 4.57 -32.28
N GLU A 345 -0.51 3.45 -33.00
CA GLU A 345 -1.04 3.34 -34.37
C GLU A 345 -2.56 3.58 -34.42
N GLU A 346 -3.33 3.03 -33.46
CA GLU A 346 -4.77 3.29 -33.30
C GLU A 346 -5.06 4.74 -32.85
N ILE A 347 -4.19 5.35 -32.04
CA ILE A 347 -4.32 6.76 -31.61
C ILE A 347 -4.02 7.72 -32.76
N PHE A 348 -3.07 7.39 -33.65
CA PHE A 348 -2.75 8.21 -34.82
C PHE A 348 -3.94 8.34 -35.79
N THR A 349 -4.86 7.37 -35.76
CA THR A 349 -6.12 7.40 -36.52
C THR A 349 -7.28 8.09 -35.78
N CYS A 350 -7.14 8.41 -34.48
CA CYS A 350 -8.21 9.00 -33.65
C CYS A 350 -7.67 10.04 -32.63
N PHE A 351 -6.89 11.00 -33.13
CA PHE A 351 -5.99 11.86 -32.34
C PHE A 351 -6.67 12.73 -31.24
N VAL A 352 -7.98 12.98 -31.34
CA VAL A 352 -8.68 13.87 -30.40
C VAL A 352 -9.26 13.10 -29.20
N ILE A 353 -9.78 11.88 -29.37
CA ILE A 353 -10.60 11.23 -28.33
C ILE A 353 -9.73 10.53 -27.27
N VAL A 354 -8.66 9.82 -27.66
CA VAL A 354 -7.88 9.02 -26.70
C VAL A 354 -6.96 9.88 -25.82
N CYS A 355 -6.37 10.95 -26.37
CA CYS A 355 -5.55 11.90 -25.61
C CYS A 355 -6.37 12.68 -24.55
N LEU A 356 -7.67 12.87 -24.78
CA LEU A 356 -8.59 13.53 -23.85
C LEU A 356 -9.01 12.60 -22.67
N PHE A 357 -9.11 11.28 -22.89
CA PHE A 357 -9.57 10.32 -21.86
C PHE A 357 -8.46 9.54 -21.14
N ARG A 358 -7.36 9.17 -21.80
CA ARG A 358 -6.21 8.48 -21.19
C ARG A 358 -5.00 9.44 -21.22
N ARG A 359 -4.74 10.13 -20.12
CA ARG A 359 -3.64 11.11 -19.99
C ARG A 359 -2.28 10.43 -20.04
N LEU A 360 -1.79 10.24 -21.24
CA LEU A 360 -0.48 9.70 -21.54
C LEU A 360 0.60 10.79 -21.32
N LYS A 361 1.70 10.47 -20.63
CA LYS A 361 2.88 11.33 -20.50
C LYS A 361 4.13 10.64 -21.03
N TYR A 362 5.04 11.45 -21.55
CA TYR A 362 6.37 10.99 -21.94
C TYR A 362 7.22 10.67 -20.70
N TYR A 363 7.94 9.57 -20.73
CA TYR A 363 8.86 9.13 -19.69
C TYR A 363 10.18 8.66 -20.32
N GLY A 364 11.31 9.23 -19.89
CA GLY A 364 12.63 8.92 -20.48
C GLY A 364 12.72 9.26 -21.97
N ASP A 365 13.32 8.37 -22.76
CA ASP A 365 13.67 8.54 -24.18
C ASP A 365 12.47 8.47 -25.16
N GLY A 366 11.32 9.05 -24.80
CA GLY A 366 10.15 9.14 -25.69
C GLY A 366 9.09 8.04 -25.51
N ASP A 367 9.17 7.26 -24.44
CA ASP A 367 8.13 6.31 -24.07
C ASP A 367 6.88 7.01 -23.57
N VAL A 368 5.71 6.45 -23.91
CA VAL A 368 4.42 7.02 -23.52
C VAL A 368 3.78 6.10 -22.48
N ILE A 369 3.65 6.58 -21.24
CA ILE A 369 3.13 5.83 -20.10
C ILE A 369 1.88 6.52 -19.55
N LEU A 370 0.94 5.74 -19.01
CA LEU A 370 -0.26 6.28 -18.37
C LEU A 370 0.13 7.11 -17.14
N HIS A 371 -0.34 8.35 -17.08
CA HIS A 371 -0.16 9.20 -15.91
C HIS A 371 -1.50 9.43 -15.22
N HIS A 372 -1.52 9.22 -13.90
CA HIS A 372 -2.72 9.43 -13.10
C HIS A 372 -2.79 10.88 -12.63
N LYS A 373 -3.93 11.54 -12.86
CA LYS A 373 -4.17 12.90 -12.35
C LYS A 373 -4.30 12.94 -10.82
N ARG A 374 -4.67 11.80 -10.23
CA ARG A 374 -5.02 11.64 -8.82
C ARG A 374 -4.24 10.46 -8.28
N GLY A 375 -3.61 10.65 -7.12
CA GLY A 375 -2.91 9.61 -6.40
C GLY A 375 -3.84 8.57 -5.76
N ILE A 376 -3.25 7.72 -4.93
CA ILE A 376 -3.93 6.72 -4.09
C ILE A 376 -4.82 7.44 -3.05
N TYR A 377 -6.12 7.53 -3.33
CA TYR A 377 -7.20 7.93 -2.39
C TYR A 377 -8.57 7.72 -3.05
N SER A 378 -9.65 7.79 -2.26
CA SER A 378 -11.02 7.64 -2.77
C SER A 378 -11.48 8.81 -3.65
N ILE A 379 -12.17 8.51 -4.75
CA ILE A 379 -12.73 9.53 -5.67
C ILE A 379 -13.71 10.46 -4.94
N VAL A 380 -14.46 9.94 -3.96
CA VAL A 380 -15.56 10.65 -3.26
C VAL A 380 -15.04 11.74 -2.35
N ASP A 381 -13.97 11.49 -1.61
CA ASP A 381 -13.44 12.43 -0.62
C ASP A 381 -13.04 13.77 -1.25
N LYS A 382 -12.61 13.75 -2.53
CA LYS A 382 -12.29 14.97 -3.28
C LYS A 382 -13.54 15.67 -3.83
N GLN A 383 -14.63 14.95 -4.11
CA GLN A 383 -15.91 15.55 -4.49
C GLN A 383 -16.56 16.22 -3.27
N GLU A 384 -16.57 15.54 -2.12
CA GLU A 384 -17.11 16.07 -0.86
C GLU A 384 -16.27 17.23 -0.31
N ARG A 385 -14.93 17.15 -0.32
CA ARG A 385 -14.07 18.30 0.06
C ARG A 385 -14.23 19.51 -0.86
N LYS A 386 -14.44 19.29 -2.17
CA LYS A 386 -14.72 20.39 -3.11
C LYS A 386 -16.08 21.04 -2.85
N LEU A 387 -17.10 20.25 -2.54
CA LEU A 387 -18.42 20.75 -2.15
C LEU A 387 -18.35 21.54 -0.84
N HIS A 388 -17.60 21.04 0.16
CA HIS A 388 -17.41 21.73 1.44
C HIS A 388 -16.65 23.05 1.32
N TYR A 389 -15.73 23.21 0.37
CA TYR A 389 -15.08 24.50 0.09
C TYR A 389 -16.02 25.52 -0.57
N THR A 390 -17.10 25.06 -1.20
CA THR A 390 -18.11 25.93 -1.83
C THR A 390 -19.32 26.25 -0.94
N SER A 391 -19.47 25.56 0.20
CA SER A 391 -20.57 25.76 1.14
C SER A 391 -20.03 26.17 2.51
N ASN A 392 -19.62 27.43 2.62
CA ASN A 392 -19.36 28.07 3.90
C ASN A 392 -20.36 29.22 4.11
N GLU A 393 -21.62 28.85 4.35
CA GLU A 393 -22.56 29.66 5.14
C GLU A 393 -23.24 28.69 6.13
N GLY A 394 -23.21 29.07 7.41
CA GLY A 394 -23.35 28.13 8.52
C GLY A 394 -24.76 27.61 8.78
N CYS A 395 -24.84 26.49 9.51
CA CYS A 395 -25.83 26.36 10.58
C CYS A 395 -25.51 25.17 11.50
N THR A 396 -25.72 25.40 12.79
CA THR A 396 -25.70 24.46 13.91
C THR A 396 -26.76 23.36 13.79
N GLY A 397 -26.47 22.10 14.16
CA GLY A 397 -27.46 21.03 14.15
C GLY A 397 -27.11 19.77 14.95
N LYS A 398 -27.59 19.74 16.19
CA LYS A 398 -27.67 18.67 17.22
C LYS A 398 -27.63 17.20 16.78
N LEU A 399 -26.90 16.38 17.56
CA LEU A 399 -27.03 14.92 17.64
C LEU A 399 -28.46 14.51 18.03
N ARG A 400 -28.99 13.47 17.37
CA ARG A 400 -30.12 12.68 17.86
C ARG A 400 -29.70 11.22 18.06
N ASN A 401 -29.82 10.77 19.31
CA ASN A 401 -29.79 9.36 19.70
C ASN A 401 -31.03 8.64 19.16
N PHE A 402 -30.87 7.45 18.59
CA PHE A 402 -31.96 6.48 18.46
C PHE A 402 -31.61 5.18 19.19
N ARG A 403 -32.45 4.84 20.17
CA ARG A 403 -32.45 3.59 20.93
C ARG A 403 -32.83 2.43 20.02
N GLY A 404 -32.16 1.30 20.20
CA GLY A 404 -32.43 0.06 19.49
C GLY A 404 -33.70 -0.65 19.96
N SER A 405 -34.15 -1.57 19.11
CA SER A 405 -35.09 -2.63 19.43
C SER A 405 -34.37 -3.97 19.25
N ASN A 406 -34.34 -4.74 20.34
CA ASN A 406 -33.85 -6.11 20.39
C ASN A 406 -34.82 -7.03 19.64
N ASP A 407 -34.28 -8.00 18.89
CA ASP A 407 -34.91 -9.30 18.75
C ASP A 407 -33.84 -10.38 18.84
N SER A 408 -34.14 -11.36 19.67
CA SER A 408 -33.27 -12.38 20.23
C SER A 408 -33.36 -13.71 19.48
N GLU A 409 -32.26 -14.47 19.59
CA GLU A 409 -32.20 -15.93 19.68
C GLU A 409 -32.55 -16.79 18.45
N ARG A 410 -31.50 -17.38 17.85
CA ARG A 410 -31.54 -18.76 17.32
C ARG A 410 -30.28 -19.52 17.71
N ALA A 411 -30.50 -20.70 18.29
CA ALA A 411 -29.50 -21.63 18.81
C ALA A 411 -28.60 -22.24 17.71
N PRO A 412 -27.36 -22.67 18.03
CA PRO A 412 -26.43 -23.19 17.03
C PRO A 412 -26.74 -24.64 16.66
N GLN A 413 -27.04 -24.85 15.39
CA GLN A 413 -27.24 -26.18 14.78
C GLN A 413 -25.86 -26.81 14.52
N LYS A 414 -25.58 -27.95 15.18
CA LYS A 414 -24.34 -28.72 15.01
C LYS A 414 -24.32 -29.37 13.62
N TYR A 415 -23.46 -28.87 12.72
CA TYR A 415 -23.11 -29.57 11.49
C TYR A 415 -21.77 -30.30 11.65
N ARG A 416 -21.76 -31.58 11.25
CA ARG A 416 -20.59 -32.47 11.23
C ARG A 416 -19.55 -31.92 10.24
N VAL A 417 -18.30 -31.78 10.70
CA VAL A 417 -17.14 -31.43 9.87
C VAL A 417 -16.60 -32.71 9.23
N THR A 418 -16.67 -32.81 7.91
CA THR A 418 -16.02 -33.86 7.11
C THR A 418 -14.98 -33.23 6.18
N ASP A 419 -13.78 -33.01 6.73
CA ASP A 419 -12.44 -33.10 6.11
C ASP A 419 -11.43 -32.38 7.02
N PRO A 420 -10.21 -32.89 7.25
CA PRO A 420 -9.20 -32.19 8.04
C PRO A 420 -8.75 -30.92 7.31
N TYR A 421 -9.18 -29.76 7.80
CA TYR A 421 -8.80 -28.45 7.28
C TYR A 421 -7.28 -28.25 7.38
N ILE A 422 -6.57 -28.33 6.26
CA ILE A 422 -5.14 -27.99 6.20
C ILE A 422 -5.00 -26.47 6.04
N MET A 423 -4.40 -25.84 7.05
CA MET A 423 -4.17 -24.40 7.10
C MET A 423 -3.21 -23.95 5.99
N THR A 424 -3.66 -23.02 5.14
CA THR A 424 -2.87 -22.52 4.00
C THR A 424 -1.95 -21.36 4.40
N GLN A 425 -1.05 -20.91 3.50
CA GLN A 425 -0.21 -19.73 3.75
C GLN A 425 -1.08 -18.49 4.00
N GLY A 426 -2.12 -18.29 3.18
CA GLY A 426 -3.08 -17.21 3.33
C GLY A 426 -3.84 -17.22 4.66
N ASP A 427 -4.14 -18.39 5.22
CA ASP A 427 -4.74 -18.49 6.56
C ASP A 427 -3.83 -17.92 7.64
N ARG A 428 -2.57 -18.37 7.66
CA ARG A 428 -1.59 -17.94 8.66
C ARG A 428 -1.37 -16.43 8.61
N LEU A 429 -1.27 -15.86 7.42
CA LEU A 429 -1.11 -14.41 7.23
C LEU A 429 -2.34 -13.63 7.74
N ASN A 430 -3.54 -14.16 7.53
CA ASN A 430 -4.78 -13.56 8.03
C ASN A 430 -4.87 -13.66 9.56
N GLU A 431 -4.45 -14.79 10.15
CA GLU A 431 -4.39 -14.97 11.60
C GLU A 431 -3.41 -13.97 12.25
N ILE A 432 -2.22 -13.79 11.66
CA ILE A 432 -1.25 -12.79 12.13
C ILE A 432 -1.86 -11.38 12.07
N LYS A 433 -2.53 -11.02 10.97
CA LYS A 433 -3.22 -9.71 10.85
C LYS A 433 -4.26 -9.51 11.95
N MET A 434 -5.08 -10.52 12.23
CA MET A 434 -6.10 -10.45 13.28
C MET A 434 -5.47 -10.36 14.69
N ASN A 435 -4.39 -11.10 14.95
CA ASN A 435 -3.77 -11.16 16.27
C ASN A 435 -3.03 -9.89 16.67
N ARG A 436 -2.51 -9.10 15.71
CA ARG A 436 -1.91 -7.76 15.97
C ARG A 436 -2.83 -6.85 16.81
N PHE A 437 -4.14 -7.06 16.71
CA PHE A 437 -5.13 -6.26 17.42
C PHE A 437 -5.55 -6.85 18.78
N LYS A 438 -5.44 -8.16 18.99
CA LYS A 438 -5.72 -8.76 20.31
C LYS A 438 -4.71 -8.29 21.35
N SER A 439 -3.47 -8.05 20.93
CA SER A 439 -2.39 -7.55 21.79
C SER A 439 -2.47 -6.05 22.12
N SER A 440 -3.38 -5.28 21.51
CA SER A 440 -3.54 -3.83 21.76
C SER A 440 -4.72 -3.46 22.68
N GLY A 441 -5.44 -4.45 23.24
CA GLY A 441 -6.36 -4.30 24.38
C GLY A 441 -7.56 -3.34 24.20
N ASN A 442 -8.76 -3.89 23.92
CA ASN A 442 -9.93 -3.93 24.82
C ASN A 442 -11.27 -4.18 24.07
N SER A 443 -12.01 -5.18 24.55
CA SER A 443 -13.44 -5.50 24.37
C SER A 443 -13.97 -6.13 23.06
N GLU A 444 -14.60 -7.29 23.24
CA GLU A 444 -15.48 -8.08 22.36
C GLU A 444 -16.77 -7.35 21.89
N SER A 445 -16.80 -6.01 21.85
CA SER A 445 -18.02 -5.24 21.54
C SER A 445 -18.15 -4.81 20.07
N ARG A 446 -17.12 -4.96 19.24
CA ARG A 446 -17.05 -4.28 17.91
C ARG A 446 -17.39 -5.14 16.69
N GLN A 447 -17.62 -6.44 16.86
CA GLN A 447 -17.98 -7.32 15.74
C GLN A 447 -19.40 -7.05 15.18
N LYS A 448 -20.22 -6.31 15.94
CA LYS A 448 -21.58 -5.87 15.52
C LYS A 448 -21.60 -4.72 14.51
N ASN A 449 -20.49 -4.00 14.30
CA ASN A 449 -20.49 -2.82 13.42
C ASN A 449 -20.45 -3.15 11.91
N CYS A 450 -19.95 -4.32 11.50
CA CYS A 450 -19.95 -4.72 10.07
C CYS A 450 -21.37 -4.88 9.49
N ILE A 451 -22.37 -5.18 10.33
CA ILE A 451 -23.75 -5.40 9.90
C ILE A 451 -24.45 -4.08 9.55
N SER A 452 -24.08 -2.97 10.20
CA SER A 452 -24.76 -1.68 10.00
C SER A 452 -24.47 -1.02 8.65
N TYR A 453 -23.29 -1.25 8.07
CA TYR A 453 -22.89 -0.56 6.83
C TYR A 453 -23.42 -1.22 5.55
N GLY A 454 -23.73 -2.53 5.55
CA GLY A 454 -24.15 -3.25 4.34
C GLY A 454 -25.66 -3.33 4.09
N LEU A 455 -26.48 -3.24 5.15
CA LEU A 455 -27.94 -3.43 5.03
C LEU A 455 -28.65 -2.23 4.37
N ASP A 456 -28.09 -1.02 4.47
CA ASP A 456 -28.70 0.19 3.90
C ASP A 456 -28.55 0.24 2.37
N ALA A 457 -27.46 -0.30 1.81
CA ALA A 457 -27.26 -0.39 0.35
C ALA A 457 -28.23 -1.38 -0.31
N VAL A 458 -28.45 -2.55 0.31
CA VAL A 458 -29.39 -3.57 -0.19
C VAL A 458 -30.85 -3.07 -0.12
N LYS A 459 -31.19 -2.28 0.91
CA LYS A 459 -32.53 -1.66 1.02
C LYS A 459 -32.78 -0.58 -0.04
N ASN A 460 -31.75 0.19 -0.41
CA ASN A 460 -31.89 1.24 -1.41
C ASN A 460 -31.90 0.72 -2.85
N ALA A 461 -31.21 -0.38 -3.15
CA ALA A 461 -31.25 -1.02 -4.47
C ALA A 461 -32.64 -1.62 -4.80
N ARG A 462 -33.35 -2.16 -3.80
CA ARG A 462 -34.71 -2.69 -3.99
C ARG A 462 -35.79 -1.62 -4.19
N ARG A 463 -35.50 -0.35 -3.91
CA ARG A 463 -36.45 0.78 -4.10
C ARG A 463 -36.34 1.49 -5.44
N ARG A 464 -35.40 1.10 -6.30
CA ARG A 464 -35.17 1.69 -7.64
C ARG A 464 -35.49 0.73 -8.80
N LYS A 465 -36.40 -0.22 -8.60
CA LYS A 465 -37.00 -0.98 -9.69
C LYS A 465 -38.42 -0.49 -9.95
#